data_AF-A0A240U5P9-F1
#
_entry.id   AF-A0A240U5P9-F1
#
_cell.length_a   1.000
_cell.length_b   1.000
_cell.length_c   1.000
_cell.angle_alpha   90.00
_cell.angle_beta   90.00
_cell.angle_gamma   90.00
#
_symmetry.space_group_name_H-M   'P 1'
#
loop_
_entity.id
_entity.type
_entity.pdbx_description
1 polymer ?
#
loop_
_entity_poly.entity_id
_entity_poly.type
_entity_poly.pdbx_seq_one_letter_code
_entity_poly.pdbx_strand_id
1 'polypeptide(L)'
;MQYGAQVKLFGHFNIPQGINNPRSGENVGSFKNRGVDLLQFDQVIMAPQRDEENAVLLETFKHHDLQSNDPTTNSHRNLINQYRSLQAVMQMIKNAEGDEIDAILFARPDVEYLDQLVPADALPKLLDGRFDLLTPTWQRWGGLNDRVCMCNLRAAKVYADRISIINDVVATNKPMNAESILLHTVQNNLLKNGDLSLRGVRVRATGYTVDEGLDLDYFTRLRFFKRRVISKIRRTLNQ
;
A
#
# COMPACT_ATOMS: atom_id res chain seq x y z
N MET A 1 8.63 -27.68 -0.37
CA MET A 1 9.33 -26.52 0.24
C MET A 1 10.59 -26.27 -0.60
N GLN A 2 10.50 -25.53 -1.71
CA GLN A 2 11.61 -25.51 -2.70
C GLN A 2 12.62 -24.38 -2.50
N TYR A 3 12.38 -23.48 -1.54
CA TYR A 3 13.36 -22.53 -1.03
C TYR A 3 13.14 -22.46 0.48
N GLY A 4 14.09 -22.92 1.29
CA GLY A 4 14.07 -22.69 2.72
C GLY A 4 14.29 -21.20 2.95
N ALA A 5 13.22 -20.44 3.13
CA ALA A 5 13.29 -19.02 3.37
C ALA A 5 13.07 -18.74 4.86
N GLN A 6 13.97 -17.95 5.45
CA GLN A 6 13.69 -17.29 6.72
C GLN A 6 12.84 -16.06 6.41
N VAL A 7 11.60 -16.05 6.91
CA VAL A 7 10.69 -14.93 6.74
C VAL A 7 10.63 -14.17 8.05
N LYS A 8 10.88 -12.86 7.99
CA LYS A 8 10.66 -11.92 9.09
C LYS A 8 9.58 -10.93 8.69
N LEU A 9 8.75 -10.55 9.65
CA LEU A 9 7.58 -9.72 9.45
C LEU A 9 7.67 -8.44 10.27
N PHE A 10 7.65 -7.30 9.57
CA PHE A 10 7.70 -5.97 10.15
C PHE A 10 6.42 -5.21 9.80
N GLY A 11 5.89 -4.44 10.76
CA GLY A 11 4.65 -3.69 10.57
C GLY A 11 4.73 -2.26 11.11
N HIS A 12 4.25 -1.29 10.32
CA HIS A 12 3.94 0.05 10.80
C HIS A 12 2.50 0.39 10.41
N PHE A 13 1.67 0.64 11.40
CA PHE A 13 0.27 0.97 11.22
C PHE A 13 0.01 2.38 11.70
N ASN A 14 -0.37 3.24 10.75
CA ASN A 14 -0.83 4.58 11.06
C ASN A 14 -2.32 4.54 11.42
N ILE A 15 -2.66 4.87 12.67
CA ILE A 15 -4.00 4.72 13.23
C ILE A 15 -4.70 6.08 13.26
N PRO A 16 -5.62 6.37 12.33
CA PRO A 16 -6.39 7.60 12.37
C PRO A 16 -7.40 7.58 13.52
N GLN A 17 -7.80 8.75 14.00
CA GLN A 17 -8.88 8.86 15.01
C GLN A 17 -10.24 8.43 14.44
N GLY A 18 -10.45 8.66 13.15
CA GLY A 18 -11.63 8.26 12.41
C GLY A 18 -11.39 8.36 10.91
N ILE A 19 -12.23 7.70 10.12
CA ILE A 19 -12.27 7.86 8.66
C ILE A 19 -13.63 8.46 8.33
N ASN A 20 -13.63 9.62 7.69
CA ASN A 20 -14.79 10.20 7.04
C ASN A 20 -14.42 10.50 5.58
N ASN A 21 -14.91 9.67 4.67
CA ASN A 21 -14.70 9.82 3.24
C ASN A 21 -16.04 9.73 2.50
N PRO A 22 -16.69 10.88 2.26
CA PRO A 22 -17.98 10.97 1.58
C PRO A 22 -18.02 10.29 0.20
N ARG A 23 -16.91 10.35 -0.56
CA ARG A 23 -16.81 9.74 -1.90
C ARG A 23 -17.00 8.24 -1.87
N SER A 24 -16.40 7.59 -0.87
CA SER A 24 -16.52 6.14 -0.65
C SER A 24 -17.67 5.74 0.26
N GLY A 25 -18.33 6.71 0.91
CA GLY A 25 -19.33 6.49 1.95
C GLY A 25 -18.76 5.88 3.24
N GLU A 26 -17.45 5.96 3.47
CA GLU A 26 -16.80 5.46 4.69
C GLU A 26 -16.97 6.49 5.81
N ASN A 27 -17.64 6.12 6.90
CA ASN A 27 -17.71 6.90 8.13
C ASN A 27 -17.51 5.96 9.33
N VAL A 28 -16.31 5.96 9.91
CA VAL A 28 -15.90 5.07 10.99
C VAL A 28 -15.23 5.90 12.08
N GLY A 29 -15.84 5.94 13.27
CA GLY A 29 -15.39 6.77 14.39
C GLY A 29 -14.44 6.09 15.38
N SER A 30 -14.19 4.78 15.27
CA SER A 30 -13.18 4.09 16.08
C SER A 30 -12.65 2.83 15.40
N PHE A 31 -11.36 2.55 15.59
CA PHE A 31 -10.70 1.35 15.10
C PHE A 31 -10.53 0.34 16.22
N LYS A 32 -10.85 -0.93 15.94
CA LYS A 32 -10.52 -2.03 16.84
C LYS A 32 -9.26 -2.71 16.32
N ASN A 33 -8.18 -2.71 17.10
CA ASN A 33 -6.88 -3.31 16.73
C ASN A 33 -6.87 -4.85 16.82
N ARG A 34 -7.95 -5.52 16.39
CA ARG A 34 -8.07 -6.99 16.52
C ARG A 34 -7.24 -7.77 15.51
N GLY A 35 -6.76 -7.11 14.45
CA GLY A 35 -6.07 -7.77 13.34
C GLY A 35 -4.56 -7.94 13.53
N VAL A 36 -3.95 -7.16 14.42
CA VAL A 36 -2.48 -7.15 14.59
C VAL A 36 -1.99 -8.47 15.15
N ASP A 37 -2.74 -9.04 16.10
CA ASP A 37 -2.39 -10.31 16.76
C ASP A 37 -2.59 -11.54 15.85
N LEU A 38 -3.16 -11.37 14.64
CA LEU A 38 -3.33 -12.46 13.68
C LEU A 38 -2.03 -12.84 12.97
N LEU A 39 -1.01 -11.98 13.03
CA LEU A 39 0.28 -12.20 12.40
C LEU A 39 1.39 -12.13 13.47
N GLN A 40 2.38 -12.99 13.33
CA GLN A 40 3.54 -13.02 14.21
C GLN A 40 4.58 -12.02 13.70
N PHE A 41 4.44 -10.76 14.09
CA PHE A 41 5.41 -9.72 13.77
C PHE A 41 6.68 -9.88 14.61
N ASP A 42 7.85 -9.79 13.96
CA ASP A 42 9.13 -9.63 14.64
C ASP A 42 9.23 -8.25 15.29
N GLN A 43 8.73 -7.23 14.59
CA GLN A 43 8.53 -5.88 15.15
C GLN A 43 7.28 -5.24 14.56
N VAL A 44 6.50 -4.56 15.41
CA VAL A 44 5.32 -3.82 14.99
C VAL A 44 5.21 -2.49 15.72
N ILE A 45 4.91 -1.43 14.98
CA ILE A 45 4.63 -0.10 15.51
C ILE A 45 3.19 0.27 15.17
N MET A 46 2.42 0.59 16.21
CA MET A 46 1.08 1.17 16.10
C MET A 46 1.18 2.66 16.44
N ALA A 47 1.25 3.52 15.44
CA ALA A 47 1.41 4.95 15.63
C ALA A 47 0.08 5.68 15.42
N PRO A 48 -0.34 6.60 16.30
CA PRO A 48 -1.46 7.48 16.00
C PRO A 48 -1.12 8.36 14.80
N GLN A 49 -2.09 8.59 13.91
CA GLN A 49 -1.90 9.51 12.79
C GLN A 49 -1.73 10.94 13.30
N ARG A 50 -0.51 11.47 13.14
CA ARG A 50 -0.12 12.83 13.53
C ARG A 50 0.25 13.64 12.30
N ASP A 51 -0.74 14.37 11.85
CA ASP A 51 -0.62 15.22 10.66
C ASP A 51 0.26 16.45 10.88
N GLU A 52 0.34 16.93 12.12
CA GLU A 52 1.17 18.05 12.54
C GLU A 52 2.65 17.82 12.19
N GLU A 53 3.12 16.58 12.39
CA GLU A 53 4.48 16.17 12.04
C GLU A 53 4.75 16.19 10.53
N ASN A 54 3.69 16.23 9.72
CA ASN A 54 3.74 16.27 8.26
C ASN A 54 3.33 17.62 7.69
N ALA A 55 3.05 18.62 8.52
CA ALA A 55 2.39 19.85 8.10
C ALA A 55 3.13 20.52 6.92
N VAL A 56 4.46 20.64 7.00
CA VAL A 56 5.27 21.24 5.93
C VAL A 56 5.13 20.48 4.61
N LEU A 57 5.31 19.15 4.63
CA LEU A 57 5.19 18.31 3.44
C LEU A 57 3.77 18.29 2.89
N LEU A 58 2.76 18.33 3.76
CA LEU A 58 1.36 18.44 3.36
C LEU A 58 1.10 19.78 2.69
N GLU A 59 1.57 20.89 3.24
CA GLU A 59 1.45 22.21 2.60
C GLU A 59 2.14 22.23 1.23
N THR A 60 3.36 21.72 1.13
CA THR A 60 4.05 21.63 -0.16
C THR A 60 3.29 20.77 -1.15
N PHE A 61 2.82 19.58 -0.73
CA PHE A 61 2.20 18.62 -1.64
C PHE A 61 0.78 19.04 -2.07
N LYS A 62 0.07 19.86 -1.29
CA LYS A 62 -1.23 20.43 -1.67
C LYS A 62 -1.19 21.25 -2.97
N HIS A 63 -0.03 21.78 -3.35
CA HIS A 63 0.16 22.52 -4.60
C HIS A 63 0.25 21.62 -5.83
N HIS A 64 0.40 20.31 -5.63
CA HIS A 64 0.38 19.34 -6.72
C HIS A 64 -1.03 18.84 -6.99
N ASP A 65 -1.42 18.82 -8.27
CA ASP A 65 -2.69 18.24 -8.69
C ASP A 65 -2.61 16.70 -8.67
N LEU A 66 -3.27 16.08 -7.70
CA LEU A 66 -3.46 14.63 -7.74
C LEU A 66 -4.56 14.35 -8.77
N GLN A 67 -4.32 13.42 -9.70
CA GLN A 67 -5.38 12.86 -10.57
C GLN A 67 -6.39 12.06 -9.74
N SER A 68 -7.17 12.78 -8.95
CA SER A 68 -8.15 12.27 -8.02
C SER A 68 -9.36 13.18 -8.14
N ASN A 69 -10.54 12.59 -8.27
CA ASN A 69 -11.80 13.34 -8.22
C ASN A 69 -12.13 13.78 -6.77
N ASP A 70 -11.11 14.04 -5.96
CA ASP A 70 -11.22 14.42 -4.56
C ASP A 70 -11.10 15.95 -4.47
N PRO A 71 -12.19 16.68 -4.19
CA PRO A 71 -12.13 18.14 -4.00
C PRO A 71 -11.43 18.52 -2.69
N THR A 72 -10.95 17.54 -1.90
CA THR A 72 -10.29 17.73 -0.60
C THR A 72 -8.82 17.30 -0.65
N THR A 73 -8.06 17.67 0.38
CA THR A 73 -6.65 17.31 0.54
C THR A 73 -6.46 15.94 1.20
N ASN A 74 -7.53 15.14 1.34
CA ASN A 74 -7.48 13.83 2.01
C ASN A 74 -6.65 12.82 1.23
N SER A 75 -6.66 12.88 -0.11
CA SER A 75 -5.85 12.00 -0.94
C SER A 75 -4.34 12.29 -0.75
N HIS A 76 -3.95 13.56 -0.69
CA HIS A 76 -2.57 13.98 -0.33
C HIS A 76 -2.18 13.51 1.07
N ARG A 77 -3.07 13.75 2.05
CA ARG A 77 -2.91 13.36 3.45
C ARG A 77 -2.61 11.87 3.59
N ASN A 78 -3.42 11.04 2.94
CA ASN A 78 -3.28 9.59 3.01
C ASN A 78 -1.97 9.14 2.36
N LEU A 79 -1.57 9.75 1.24
CA LEU A 79 -0.35 9.37 0.54
C LEU A 79 0.92 9.69 1.35
N ILE A 80 1.00 10.90 1.94
CA ILE A 80 2.14 11.29 2.78
C ILE A 80 2.26 10.38 4.01
N ASN A 81 1.15 10.08 4.67
CA ASN A 81 1.12 9.16 5.80
C ASN A 81 1.52 7.72 5.42
N GLN A 82 1.13 7.27 4.22
CA GLN A 82 1.60 6.00 3.67
C GLN A 82 3.11 6.00 3.46
N TYR A 83 3.68 7.07 2.89
CA TYR A 83 5.13 7.17 2.66
C TYR A 83 5.93 7.18 3.96
N ARG A 84 5.44 7.85 5.01
CA ARG A 84 6.08 7.76 6.33
C ARG A 84 6.02 6.36 6.92
N SER A 85 4.91 5.65 6.74
CA SER A 85 4.81 4.27 7.19
C SER A 85 5.82 3.37 6.48
N LEU A 86 6.04 3.58 5.18
CA LEU A 86 7.06 2.85 4.43
C LEU A 86 8.48 3.15 4.92
N GLN A 87 8.83 4.43 5.12
CA GLN A 87 10.12 4.80 5.68
C GLN A 87 10.34 4.20 7.08
N ALA A 88 9.32 4.24 7.94
CA ALA A 88 9.40 3.67 9.29
C ALA A 88 9.69 2.16 9.25
N VAL A 89 8.94 1.39 8.45
CA VAL A 89 9.20 -0.05 8.28
C VAL A 89 10.59 -0.31 7.71
N MET A 90 11.03 0.47 6.71
CA MET A 90 12.35 0.29 6.12
C MET A 90 13.47 0.54 7.14
N GLN A 91 13.31 1.51 8.04
CA GLN A 91 14.27 1.72 9.14
C GLN A 91 14.24 0.59 10.15
N MET A 92 13.06 0.03 10.48
CA MET A 92 12.97 -1.14 11.35
C MET A 92 13.72 -2.34 10.77
N ILE A 93 13.48 -2.63 9.47
CA ILE A 93 14.17 -3.70 8.73
C ILE A 93 15.69 -3.46 8.76
N LYS A 94 16.15 -2.25 8.42
CA LYS A 94 17.57 -1.90 8.41
C LYS A 94 18.22 -2.08 9.79
N ASN A 95 17.53 -1.68 10.86
CA ASN A 95 18.06 -1.79 12.22
C ASN A 95 18.16 -3.24 12.71
N ALA A 96 17.24 -4.11 12.27
CA ALA A 96 17.19 -5.51 12.69
C ALA A 96 18.09 -6.41 11.84
N GLU A 97 18.11 -6.20 10.52
CA GLU A 97 18.72 -7.12 9.54
C GLU A 97 19.93 -6.53 8.81
N GLY A 98 20.18 -5.22 8.92
CA GLY A 98 21.23 -4.55 8.17
C GLY A 98 20.98 -4.61 6.65
N ASP A 99 21.99 -5.05 5.90
CA ASP A 99 21.91 -5.25 4.45
C ASP A 99 21.81 -6.75 4.06
N GLU A 100 21.66 -7.66 5.03
CA GLU A 100 21.54 -9.12 4.83
C GLU A 100 20.11 -9.53 4.45
N ILE A 101 19.61 -9.02 3.32
CA ILE A 101 18.22 -9.24 2.87
C ILE A 101 18.19 -9.55 1.38
N ASP A 102 17.68 -10.74 1.04
CA ASP A 102 17.54 -11.20 -0.35
C ASP A 102 16.40 -10.48 -1.09
N ALA A 103 15.25 -10.34 -0.43
CA ALA A 103 14.06 -9.73 -0.99
C ALA A 103 13.13 -9.18 0.10
N ILE A 104 12.34 -8.16 -0.27
CA ILE A 104 11.34 -7.53 0.60
C ILE A 104 9.99 -7.58 -0.11
N LEU A 105 8.94 -7.94 0.63
CA LEU A 105 7.55 -7.87 0.19
C LEU A 105 6.83 -6.77 0.97
N PHE A 106 6.56 -5.64 0.33
CA PHE A 106 5.65 -4.63 0.86
C PHE A 106 4.21 -5.05 0.60
N ALA A 107 3.37 -5.06 1.63
CA ALA A 107 1.96 -5.39 1.54
C ALA A 107 1.12 -4.38 2.32
N ARG A 108 0.09 -3.81 1.70
CA ARG A 108 -0.85 -2.93 2.39
C ARG A 108 -1.84 -3.75 3.24
N PRO A 109 -2.20 -3.27 4.44
CA PRO A 109 -3.13 -3.98 5.31
C PRO A 109 -4.60 -3.84 4.91
N ASP A 110 -4.94 -2.91 4.00
CA ASP A 110 -6.29 -2.70 3.49
C ASP A 110 -6.60 -3.51 2.21
N VAL A 111 -5.86 -4.58 1.94
CA VAL A 111 -6.03 -5.44 0.76
C VAL A 111 -6.25 -6.89 1.16
N GLU A 112 -7.30 -7.50 0.61
CA GLU A 112 -7.53 -8.94 0.65
C GLU A 112 -6.88 -9.56 -0.59
N TYR A 113 -5.76 -10.25 -0.38
CA TYR A 113 -5.08 -11.02 -1.41
C TYR A 113 -5.87 -12.30 -1.70
N LEU A 114 -6.17 -12.52 -2.98
CA LEU A 114 -7.04 -13.63 -3.42
C LEU A 114 -6.25 -14.88 -3.80
N ASP A 115 -4.99 -14.68 -4.16
CA ASP A 115 -4.09 -15.74 -4.56
C ASP A 115 -3.03 -15.96 -3.47
N GLN A 116 -2.56 -17.20 -3.36
CA GLN A 116 -1.36 -17.48 -2.59
C GLN A 116 -0.14 -17.01 -3.38
N LEU A 117 0.73 -16.21 -2.74
CA LEU A 117 2.02 -15.89 -3.33
C LEU A 117 2.85 -17.17 -3.44
N VAL A 118 3.33 -17.48 -4.64
CA VAL A 118 4.24 -18.60 -4.91
C VAL A 118 5.66 -18.03 -5.06
N PRO A 119 6.53 -18.11 -4.03
CA PRO A 119 7.84 -17.46 -4.09
C PRO A 119 8.72 -17.96 -5.23
N ALA A 120 8.57 -19.23 -5.64
CA ALA A 120 9.32 -19.81 -6.74
C ALA A 120 9.08 -19.09 -8.10
N ASP A 121 7.94 -18.42 -8.27
CA ASP A 121 7.61 -17.71 -9.52
C ASP A 121 8.11 -16.26 -9.53
N ALA A 122 8.42 -15.71 -8.34
CA ALA A 122 8.73 -14.31 -8.14
C ALA A 122 10.19 -14.08 -7.71
N LEU A 123 10.71 -14.86 -6.77
CA LEU A 123 12.06 -14.68 -6.22
C LEU A 123 13.17 -14.82 -7.27
N PRO A 124 13.22 -15.85 -8.14
CA PRO A 124 14.30 -15.97 -9.11
C PRO A 124 14.40 -14.73 -10.03
N LYS A 125 13.26 -14.12 -10.36
CA LYS A 125 13.22 -12.89 -11.18
C LYS A 125 13.96 -11.71 -10.54
N LEU A 126 13.97 -11.65 -9.20
CA LEU A 126 14.67 -10.62 -8.42
C LEU A 126 16.14 -11.01 -8.17
N LEU A 127 16.38 -12.26 -7.77
CA LEU A 127 17.70 -12.76 -7.39
C LEU A 127 18.66 -12.86 -8.59
N ASP A 128 18.14 -13.19 -9.77
CA ASP A 128 18.93 -13.22 -11.01
C ASP A 128 19.20 -11.80 -11.57
N GLY A 129 18.73 -10.74 -10.92
CA GLY A 129 18.91 -9.35 -11.35
C GLY A 129 18.14 -8.96 -12.62
N ARG A 130 17.18 -9.81 -13.05
CA ARG A 130 16.33 -9.52 -14.21
C ARG A 130 15.44 -8.30 -13.96
N PHE A 131 14.87 -8.22 -12.76
CA PHE A 131 14.05 -7.11 -12.30
C PHE A 131 14.51 -6.65 -10.91
N ASP A 132 14.34 -5.37 -10.62
CA ASP A 132 14.59 -4.81 -9.31
C ASP A 132 13.35 -4.87 -8.41
N LEU A 133 12.17 -4.73 -9.01
CA LEU A 133 10.88 -4.81 -8.33
C LEU A 133 9.82 -5.50 -9.19
N LEU A 134 8.82 -6.07 -8.54
CA LEU A 134 7.67 -6.72 -9.14
C LEU A 134 6.40 -6.10 -8.57
N THR A 135 5.55 -5.57 -9.44
CA THR A 135 4.26 -4.97 -9.07
C THR A 135 3.12 -5.63 -9.83
N PRO A 136 1.90 -5.71 -9.25
CA PRO A 136 0.78 -6.29 -9.97
C PRO A 136 0.37 -5.51 -11.22
N THR A 137 -0.33 -6.19 -12.12
CA THR A 137 -0.83 -5.64 -13.39
C THR A 137 -2.18 -4.95 -13.29
N TRP A 138 -2.95 -5.23 -12.25
CA TRP A 138 -4.25 -4.61 -12.00
C TRP A 138 -4.11 -3.24 -11.32
N GLN A 139 -5.11 -2.37 -11.50
CA GLN A 139 -5.20 -1.03 -10.88
C GLN A 139 -3.93 -0.19 -11.00
N ARG A 140 -3.30 -0.22 -12.18
CA ARG A 140 -2.12 0.61 -12.46
C ARG A 140 -2.48 2.07 -12.73
N TRP A 141 -3.66 2.37 -13.27
CA TRP A 141 -4.11 3.74 -13.59
C TRP A 141 -3.05 4.57 -14.33
N GLY A 142 -2.35 3.95 -15.29
CA GLY A 142 -1.26 4.58 -16.06
C GLY A 142 0.11 4.61 -15.35
N GLY A 143 0.21 4.11 -14.12
CA GLY A 143 1.43 3.98 -13.32
C GLY A 143 1.72 2.55 -12.86
N LEU A 144 2.22 2.40 -11.63
CA LEU A 144 2.48 1.10 -11.00
C LEU A 144 1.61 0.91 -9.76
N ASN A 145 1.13 -0.31 -9.55
CA ASN A 145 0.31 -0.63 -8.39
C ASN A 145 1.17 -0.58 -7.11
N ASP A 146 0.75 0.23 -6.15
CA ASP A 146 1.46 0.50 -4.90
C ASP A 146 0.98 -0.35 -3.72
N ARG A 147 0.05 -1.27 -3.94
CA ARG A 147 -0.60 -2.03 -2.87
C ARG A 147 0.15 -3.27 -2.44
N VAL A 148 0.95 -3.80 -3.34
CA VAL A 148 1.90 -4.87 -3.06
C VAL A 148 3.08 -4.74 -4.00
N CYS A 149 4.27 -4.95 -3.48
CA CYS A 149 5.51 -4.88 -4.24
C CYS A 149 6.49 -5.89 -3.68
N MET A 150 7.06 -6.73 -4.53
CA MET A 150 8.19 -7.59 -4.15
C MET A 150 9.44 -7.05 -4.82
N CYS A 151 10.51 -6.80 -4.07
CA CYS A 151 11.69 -6.15 -4.62
C CYS A 151 12.99 -6.58 -3.94
N ASN A 152 14.11 -6.36 -4.61
CA ASN A 152 15.43 -6.47 -4.00
C ASN A 152 15.69 -5.29 -3.05
N LEU A 153 16.76 -5.37 -2.25
CA LEU A 153 17.08 -4.34 -1.25
C LEU A 153 17.30 -2.94 -1.86
N ARG A 154 17.93 -2.85 -3.05
CA ARG A 154 18.14 -1.57 -3.75
C ARG A 154 16.81 -0.90 -4.08
N ALA A 155 15.89 -1.63 -4.71
CA ALA A 155 14.58 -1.10 -5.01
C ALA A 155 13.73 -0.86 -3.77
N ALA A 156 13.89 -1.63 -2.70
CA ALA A 156 13.17 -1.41 -1.45
C ALA A 156 13.52 -0.06 -0.82
N LYS A 157 14.81 0.32 -0.81
CA LYS A 157 15.28 1.62 -0.33
C LYS A 157 14.61 2.77 -1.10
N VAL A 158 14.57 2.68 -2.44
CA VAL A 158 13.92 3.67 -3.31
C VAL A 158 12.38 3.68 -3.12
N TYR A 159 11.76 2.51 -3.06
CA TYR A 159 10.32 2.35 -2.92
C TYR A 159 9.81 2.93 -1.60
N ALA A 160 10.56 2.73 -0.52
CA ALA A 160 10.23 3.24 0.80
C ALA A 160 10.52 4.73 0.95
N ASP A 161 11.50 5.26 0.23
CA ASP A 161 11.87 6.68 0.27
C ASP A 161 11.05 7.58 -0.65
N ARG A 162 9.88 7.15 -1.12
CA ARG A 162 9.00 7.94 -1.99
C ARG A 162 8.59 9.31 -1.44
N ILE A 163 8.81 9.58 -0.16
CA ILE A 163 8.60 10.92 0.39
C ILE A 163 9.63 11.94 -0.12
N SER A 164 10.85 11.51 -0.49
CA SER A 164 11.93 12.41 -0.90
C SER A 164 11.68 13.04 -2.27
N ILE A 165 10.88 12.39 -3.13
CA ILE A 165 10.55 12.88 -4.48
C ILE A 165 9.38 13.89 -4.50
N ILE A 166 8.76 14.18 -3.35
CA ILE A 166 7.57 15.06 -3.30
C ILE A 166 7.86 16.45 -3.87
N ASN A 167 9.02 17.02 -3.54
CA ASN A 167 9.43 18.33 -4.05
C ASN A 167 9.58 18.32 -5.58
N ASP A 168 10.19 17.27 -6.12
CA ASP A 168 10.38 17.11 -7.57
C ASP A 168 9.02 16.96 -8.26
N VAL A 169 8.13 16.13 -7.70
CA VAL A 169 6.77 15.92 -8.24
C VAL A 169 6.01 17.24 -8.30
N VAL A 170 6.01 18.03 -7.21
CA VAL A 170 5.38 19.36 -7.17
C VAL A 170 6.01 20.30 -8.20
N ALA A 171 7.34 20.30 -8.33
CA ALA A 171 8.06 21.16 -9.27
C ALA A 171 7.76 20.82 -10.74
N THR A 172 7.44 19.57 -11.08
CA THR A 172 7.08 19.19 -12.46
C THR A 172 5.75 19.80 -12.91
N ASN A 173 4.88 20.19 -11.97
CA ASN A 173 3.53 20.73 -12.21
C ASN A 173 2.67 19.85 -13.15
N LYS A 174 2.94 18.54 -13.19
CA LYS A 174 2.18 17.58 -13.99
C LYS A 174 1.26 16.79 -13.06
N PRO A 175 -0.06 16.71 -13.33
CA PRO A 175 -0.94 15.94 -12.47
C PRO A 175 -0.54 14.46 -12.41
N MET A 176 -0.31 13.93 -11.20
CA MET A 176 0.09 12.53 -10.97
C MET A 176 -0.69 11.92 -9.82
N ASN A 177 -1.24 10.70 -9.99
CA ASN A 177 -1.78 9.91 -8.88
C ASN A 177 -0.65 9.13 -8.16
N ALA A 178 -1.00 8.39 -7.09
CA ALA A 178 -0.04 7.61 -6.32
C ALA A 178 0.70 6.57 -7.18
N GLU A 179 -0.02 5.91 -8.09
CA GLU A 179 0.52 4.93 -9.02
C GLU A 179 1.51 5.57 -10.02
N SER A 180 1.20 6.75 -10.54
CA SER A 180 2.07 7.53 -11.43
C SER A 180 3.32 8.05 -10.71
N ILE A 181 3.19 8.48 -9.45
CA ILE A 181 4.34 8.88 -8.62
C ILE A 181 5.28 7.70 -8.39
N LEU A 182 4.75 6.50 -8.15
CA LEU A 182 5.57 5.29 -8.03
C LEU A 182 6.30 4.98 -9.35
N LEU A 183 5.61 5.07 -10.49
CA LEU A 183 6.25 4.90 -11.80
C LEU A 183 7.37 5.93 -12.02
N HIS A 184 7.12 7.20 -11.72
CA HIS A 184 8.11 8.27 -11.83
C HIS A 184 9.33 8.00 -10.95
N THR A 185 9.12 7.55 -9.71
CA THR A 185 10.19 7.17 -8.78
C THR A 185 11.05 6.05 -9.33
N VAL A 186 10.41 4.99 -9.86
CA VAL A 186 11.08 3.83 -10.47
C VAL A 186 11.92 4.24 -11.69
N GLN A 187 11.37 5.10 -12.54
CA GLN A 187 12.05 5.59 -13.75
C GLN A 187 13.26 6.48 -13.42
N ASN A 188 13.11 7.43 -12.49
CA ASN A 188 14.20 8.33 -12.09
C ASN A 188 15.39 7.59 -11.47
N ASN A 189 15.14 6.43 -10.85
CA ASN A 189 16.15 5.60 -10.23
C ASN A 189 16.65 4.44 -11.12
N LEU A 190 16.21 4.40 -12.38
CA LEU A 190 16.59 3.38 -13.36
C LEU A 190 16.34 1.95 -12.84
N LEU A 191 15.20 1.74 -12.18
CA LEU A 191 14.80 0.44 -11.66
C LEU A 191 14.01 -0.33 -12.72
N LYS A 192 14.27 -1.63 -12.84
CA LYS A 192 13.57 -2.54 -13.75
C LYS A 192 12.34 -3.13 -13.04
N ASN A 193 11.14 -2.76 -13.47
CA ASN A 193 9.90 -3.35 -12.97
C ASN A 193 9.48 -4.58 -13.80
N GLY A 194 9.13 -5.66 -13.12
CA GLY A 194 8.44 -6.83 -13.69
C GLY A 194 7.02 -6.99 -13.15
N ASP A 195 6.32 -8.00 -13.64
CA ASP A 195 4.95 -8.29 -13.23
C ASP A 195 4.91 -9.29 -12.07
N LEU A 196 4.11 -8.96 -11.05
CA LEU A 196 3.76 -9.85 -9.95
C LEU A 196 2.38 -10.48 -10.20
N SER A 197 2.35 -11.80 -10.40
CA SER A 197 1.12 -12.57 -10.59
C SER A 197 0.41 -12.81 -9.26
N LEU A 198 -0.28 -11.79 -8.75
CA LEU A 198 -1.06 -11.85 -7.51
C LEU A 198 -2.29 -10.97 -7.66
N ARG A 199 -3.50 -11.47 -7.41
CA ARG A 199 -4.73 -10.66 -7.35
C ARG A 199 -5.02 -10.17 -5.94
N GLY A 200 -5.57 -8.97 -5.83
CA GLY A 200 -6.00 -8.41 -4.55
C GLY A 200 -7.12 -7.39 -4.72
N VAL A 201 -7.99 -7.31 -3.72
CA VAL A 201 -9.09 -6.35 -3.68
C VAL A 201 -8.99 -5.48 -2.45
N ARG A 202 -9.29 -4.20 -2.59
CA ARG A 202 -9.27 -3.30 -1.45
C ARG A 202 -10.44 -3.56 -0.50
N VAL A 203 -10.15 -3.69 0.78
CA VAL A 203 -11.12 -3.75 1.87
C VAL A 203 -11.18 -2.38 2.55
N ARG A 204 -12.35 -1.74 2.49
CA ARG A 204 -12.61 -0.44 3.13
C ARG A 204 -12.77 -0.59 4.64
N ALA A 205 -12.64 0.51 5.37
CA ALA A 205 -12.78 0.53 6.84
C ALA A 205 -14.14 0.02 7.32
N THR A 206 -15.18 0.13 6.47
CA THR A 206 -16.52 -0.42 6.72
C THR A 206 -16.64 -1.93 6.48
N GLY A 207 -15.55 -2.60 6.07
CA GLY A 207 -15.52 -4.00 5.65
C GLY A 207 -16.05 -4.24 4.23
N TYR A 208 -16.35 -3.17 3.48
CA TYR A 208 -16.80 -3.24 2.10
C TYR A 208 -15.63 -3.54 1.16
N THR A 209 -15.82 -4.48 0.24
CA THR A 209 -14.87 -4.78 -0.83
C THR A 209 -15.36 -4.12 -2.12
N VAL A 210 -14.46 -3.42 -2.82
CA VAL A 210 -14.75 -2.86 -4.15
C VAL A 210 -14.37 -3.91 -5.20
N ASP A 211 -15.31 -4.29 -6.07
CA ASP A 211 -14.99 -5.06 -7.27
C ASP A 211 -14.37 -4.11 -8.28
N GLU A 212 -13.07 -4.24 -8.50
CA GLU A 212 -12.24 -3.34 -9.31
C GLU A 212 -11.90 -3.95 -10.68
N GLY A 213 -12.77 -4.83 -11.20
CA GLY A 213 -12.67 -5.40 -12.54
C GLY A 213 -11.78 -6.63 -12.63
N LEU A 214 -11.61 -7.35 -11.53
CA LEU A 214 -10.85 -8.60 -11.51
C LEU A 214 -11.71 -9.76 -12.02
N ASP A 215 -11.08 -10.76 -12.62
CA ASP A 215 -11.74 -12.04 -12.86
C ASP A 215 -11.84 -12.78 -11.52
N LEU A 216 -13.07 -12.84 -11.00
CA LEU A 216 -13.42 -13.41 -9.70
C LEU A 216 -14.29 -14.64 -9.90
N ASP A 217 -13.97 -15.71 -9.16
CA ASP A 217 -14.81 -16.90 -9.09
C ASP A 217 -16.18 -16.59 -8.42
N TYR A 218 -17.14 -17.48 -8.64
CA TYR A 218 -18.52 -17.33 -8.15
C TYR A 218 -18.60 -17.19 -6.62
N PHE A 219 -17.84 -17.99 -5.87
CA PHE A 219 -17.88 -17.98 -4.40
C PHE A 219 -17.27 -16.69 -3.83
N THR A 220 -16.21 -16.19 -4.44
CA THR A 220 -15.61 -14.90 -4.10
C THR A 220 -16.58 -13.75 -4.35
N ARG A 221 -17.29 -13.76 -5.49
CA ARG A 221 -18.36 -12.78 -5.77
C ARG A 221 -19.48 -12.84 -4.74
N LEU A 222 -19.95 -14.04 -4.36
CA LEU A 222 -21.00 -14.21 -3.35
C LEU A 222 -20.57 -13.70 -1.98
N ARG A 223 -19.32 -13.97 -1.57
CA ARG A 223 -18.73 -13.46 -0.33
C ARG A 223 -18.69 -11.92 -0.32
N PHE A 224 -18.28 -11.29 -1.41
CA PHE A 224 -18.27 -9.82 -1.53
C PHE A 224 -19.68 -9.23 -1.47
N PHE A 225 -20.64 -9.87 -2.14
CA PHE A 225 -22.04 -9.46 -2.06
C PHE A 225 -22.57 -9.52 -0.62
N LYS A 226 -22.31 -10.61 0.11
CA LYS A 226 -22.70 -10.76 1.52
C LYS A 226 -22.10 -9.65 2.40
N ARG A 227 -20.81 -9.35 2.24
CA ARG A 227 -20.15 -8.25 2.98
C ARG A 227 -20.76 -6.89 2.64
N ARG A 228 -21.09 -6.64 1.38
CA ARG A 228 -21.78 -5.41 0.93
C ARG A 228 -23.15 -5.25 1.60
N VAL A 229 -23.93 -6.32 1.69
CA VAL A 229 -25.25 -6.30 2.36
C VAL A 229 -25.08 -6.02 3.86
N ILE A 230 -24.17 -6.73 4.53
CA ILE A 230 -23.91 -6.53 5.97
C ILE A 230 -23.45 -5.11 6.27
N SER A 231 -22.54 -4.58 5.44
CA SER A 231 -22.04 -3.20 5.58
C SER A 231 -23.17 -2.17 5.43
N LYS A 232 -24.08 -2.34 4.46
CA LYS A 232 -25.28 -1.50 4.32
C LYS A 232 -26.17 -1.54 5.55
N ILE A 233 -26.45 -2.73 6.09
CA ILE A 233 -27.31 -2.90 7.28
C ILE A 233 -26.70 -2.17 8.49
N ARG A 234 -25.39 -2.34 8.73
CA ARG A 234 -24.68 -1.64 9.81
C ARG A 234 -24.73 -0.12 9.67
N ARG A 235 -24.72 0.39 8.43
CA ARG A 235 -24.84 1.82 8.17
C ARG A 235 -26.23 2.36 8.55
N THR A 236 -27.29 1.60 8.26
CA THR A 236 -28.67 1.99 8.60
C THR A 236 -28.94 1.93 10.11
N LEU A 237 -28.26 1.05 10.84
CA LEU A 237 -28.44 0.89 12.30
C LEU A 237 -27.62 1.89 13.14
N ASN A 238 -26.61 2.55 12.56
CA ASN A 238 -25.73 3.51 13.23
C ASN A 238 -26.04 4.99 12.84
N GLN A 239 -27.15 5.23 12.13
CA GLN A 239 -27.73 6.56 11.90
C GLN A 239 -28.85 6.81 12.91
#